data_AF-A0A8B9G8B9-F1
#
_entry.id   AF-A0A8B9G8B9-F1
#
_cell.length_a   1.000
_cell.length_b   1.000
_cell.length_c   1.000
_cell.angle_alpha   90.00
_cell.angle_beta   90.00
_cell.angle_gamma   90.00
#
_symmetry.space_group_name_H-M   'P 1'
#
loop_
_entity.id
_entity.type
_entity.pdbx_description
1 polymer ?
#
loop_
_entity_poly.entity_id
_entity_poly.type
_entity_poly.pdbx_seq_one_letter_code
_entity_poly.pdbx_strand_id
1 'polypeptide(L)'
;MALVKSGWLWRQSSILRRWKRNWFVLYLDGSLVYYHDETQRDMDGRIHIKYSCRDVRAGRECRDVQPPEGKSRDCLLMVVLRDGSKTTLCAESEDDAGWGSHSFSGHPVPAPQHPHSKELLPKSSSQSPLWQVKAIPLGLSLHP
;
A
#
# COMPACT_ATOMS: atom_id res chain seq x y z
N MET A 1 -5.77 15.69 -2.91
CA MET A 1 -4.94 14.64 -2.28
C MET A 1 -4.65 13.60 -3.35
N ALA A 2 -3.41 13.13 -3.46
CA ALA A 2 -3.06 12.09 -4.44
C ALA A 2 -3.28 10.70 -3.82
N LEU A 3 -3.94 9.82 -4.59
CA LEU A 3 -4.26 8.46 -4.19
C LEU A 3 -3.01 7.57 -4.36
N VAL A 4 -2.74 6.74 -3.35
CA VAL A 4 -1.69 5.72 -3.38
C VAL A 4 -2.29 4.38 -3.79
N LYS A 5 -3.32 3.96 -3.06
CA LYS A 5 -4.01 2.69 -3.28
C LYS A 5 -5.44 2.77 -2.79
N SER A 6 -6.32 2.05 -3.44
CA SER A 6 -7.68 1.81 -2.98
C SER A 6 -8.08 0.36 -3.20
N GLY A 7 -9.05 -0.14 -2.44
CA GLY A 7 -9.46 -1.53 -2.54
C GLY A 7 -10.37 -1.95 -1.40
N TRP A 8 -11.01 -3.10 -1.58
CA TRP A 8 -11.83 -3.74 -0.56
C TRP A 8 -10.96 -4.42 0.48
N LEU A 9 -11.22 -4.16 1.75
CA LEU A 9 -10.66 -4.92 2.86
C LEU A 9 -11.76 -5.27 3.85
N TRP A 10 -11.55 -6.38 4.53
CA TRP A 10 -12.34 -6.70 5.71
C TRP A 10 -11.79 -5.94 6.90
N ARG A 11 -12.68 -5.32 7.67
CA ARG A 11 -12.35 -4.65 8.92
C ARG A 11 -13.09 -5.32 10.06
N GLN A 12 -12.39 -5.61 11.14
CA GLN A 12 -13.02 -6.09 12.36
C GLN A 12 -13.53 -4.90 13.20
N SER A 13 -14.80 -4.94 13.60
CA SER A 13 -15.37 -3.97 14.54
C SER A 13 -14.73 -4.12 15.92
N SER A 14 -14.45 -3.00 16.59
CA SER A 14 -13.80 -2.98 17.90
C SER A 14 -14.70 -3.53 19.02
N ILE A 15 -16.01 -3.31 18.93
CA ILE A 15 -16.99 -3.70 19.96
C ILE A 15 -17.50 -5.12 19.71
N LEU A 16 -18.06 -5.38 18.52
CA LEU A 16 -18.76 -6.63 18.22
C LEU A 16 -17.84 -7.73 17.66
N ARG A 17 -16.56 -7.41 17.37
CA ARG A 17 -15.58 -8.31 16.74
C ARG A 17 -16.06 -8.99 15.44
N ARG A 18 -17.06 -8.39 14.79
CA ARG A 18 -17.55 -8.83 13.48
C ARG A 18 -16.74 -8.21 12.37
N TRP A 19 -16.51 -8.99 11.32
CA TRP A 19 -15.88 -8.56 10.09
C TRP A 19 -16.92 -7.88 9.18
N LYS A 20 -16.61 -6.65 8.74
CA LYS A 20 -17.39 -5.90 7.75
C LYS A 20 -16.49 -5.58 6.57
N ARG A 21 -17.01 -5.69 5.34
CA ARG A 21 -16.31 -5.26 4.15
C ARG A 21 -16.41 -3.73 4.05
N ASN A 22 -15.28 -3.07 3.82
CA ASN A 22 -15.20 -1.63 3.66
C ASN A 22 -14.27 -1.31 2.48
N TRP A 23 -14.56 -0.21 1.78
CA TRP A 23 -13.67 0.31 0.73
C TRP A 23 -12.64 1.23 1.37
N PHE A 24 -11.36 0.88 1.24
CA PHE A 24 -10.25 1.65 1.80
C PHE A 24 -9.58 2.48 0.70
N VAL A 25 -9.15 3.68 1.09
CA VAL A 25 -8.36 4.59 0.26
C VAL A 25 -7.19 5.11 1.08
N LEU A 26 -5.97 4.80 0.63
CA LEU A 26 -4.73 5.34 1.17
C LEU A 26 -4.28 6.52 0.31
N TYR A 27 -4.09 7.67 0.95
CA TYR A 27 -3.59 8.88 0.32
C TYR A 27 -2.09 9.10 0.61
N LEU A 28 -1.42 9.85 -0.27
CA LEU A 28 0.02 10.14 -0.18
C LEU A 28 0.40 10.94 1.07
N ASP A 29 -0.55 11.65 1.67
CA ASP A 29 -0.34 12.36 2.94
C ASP A 29 -0.27 11.40 4.15
N GLY A 30 -0.51 10.10 3.94
CA GLY A 30 -0.55 9.07 4.97
C GLY A 30 -1.92 8.91 5.61
N SER A 31 -2.98 9.47 5.02
CA SER A 31 -4.35 9.27 5.48
C SER A 31 -4.94 8.00 4.88
N LEU A 32 -5.36 7.08 5.73
CA LEU A 32 -6.14 5.91 5.36
C LEU A 32 -7.61 6.18 5.70
N VAL A 33 -8.44 6.35 4.69
CA VAL A 33 -9.88 6.58 4.84
C VAL A 33 -10.62 5.30 4.43
N TYR A 34 -11.69 4.97 5.13
CA TYR A 34 -12.55 3.86 4.76
C TYR A 34 -14.02 4.24 4.73
N TYR A 35 -14.70 3.69 3.74
CA TYR A 35 -16.08 4.00 3.38
C TYR A 35 -16.93 2.73 3.46
N HIS A 36 -18.25 2.92 3.49
CA HIS A 36 -19.15 1.78 3.39
C HIS A 36 -18.97 1.04 2.06
N ASP A 37 -18.81 1.79 0.97
CA ASP A 37 -18.66 1.29 -0.39
C ASP A 37 -17.70 2.14 -1.27
N GLU A 38 -17.50 1.70 -2.50
CA GLU A 38 -16.62 2.37 -3.48
C GLU A 38 -17.13 3.74 -3.94
N THR A 39 -18.41 4.06 -3.66
CA THR A 39 -18.98 5.36 -4.02
C THR A 39 -18.41 6.50 -3.19
N GLN A 40 -17.74 6.18 -2.07
CA GLN A 40 -17.08 7.13 -1.18
C GLN A 40 -18.03 8.20 -0.61
N ARG A 41 -19.35 7.93 -0.61
CA ARG A 41 -20.37 8.85 -0.09
C ARG A 41 -20.45 8.82 1.43
N ASP A 42 -20.42 7.62 1.99
CA ASP A 42 -20.54 7.40 3.44
C ASP A 42 -19.18 7.00 4.03
N MET A 43 -18.49 7.97 4.61
CA MET A 43 -17.21 7.77 5.29
C MET A 43 -17.45 7.12 6.67
N ASP A 44 -16.98 5.89 6.85
CA ASP A 44 -17.04 5.18 8.12
C ASP A 44 -15.91 5.66 9.08
N GLY A 45 -14.76 6.10 8.55
CA GLY A 45 -13.70 6.69 9.37
C GLY A 45 -12.37 6.97 8.64
N ARG A 46 -11.44 7.58 9.37
CA ARG A 46 -10.11 7.99 8.87
C ARG A 46 -9.03 7.75 9.92
N ILE A 47 -7.90 7.21 9.48
CA ILE A 47 -6.71 6.95 10.29
C ILE A 47 -5.53 7.69 9.65
N HIS A 48 -4.85 8.53 10.42
CA HIS A 48 -3.64 9.22 9.96
C HIS A 48 -2.42 8.34 10.21
N ILE A 49 -2.18 7.34 9.34
CA ILE A 49 -1.14 6.32 9.51
C ILE A 49 0.23 6.94 9.81
N LYS A 50 0.63 7.98 9.06
CA LYS A 50 1.94 8.65 9.23
C LYS A 50 2.23 9.13 10.66
N TYR A 51 1.20 9.58 11.38
CA TYR A 51 1.37 10.17 12.72
C TYR A 51 0.84 9.26 13.83
N SER A 52 -0.28 8.59 13.58
CA SER A 52 -0.99 7.79 14.55
C SER A 52 -0.47 6.36 14.62
N CYS A 53 0.16 5.82 13.57
CA CYS A 53 0.65 4.45 13.59
C CYS A 53 1.86 4.33 14.53
N ARG A 54 1.78 3.39 15.47
CA ARG A 54 2.88 2.97 16.34
C ARG A 54 3.54 1.71 15.80
N ASP A 55 2.75 0.76 15.32
CA ASP A 55 3.20 -0.58 14.95
C ASP A 55 2.23 -1.20 13.93
N VAL A 56 2.74 -2.05 13.03
CA VAL A 56 1.95 -2.77 12.03
C VAL A 56 2.33 -4.24 12.11
N ARG A 57 1.34 -5.09 12.38
CA ARG A 57 1.52 -6.54 12.53
C ARG A 57 0.85 -7.25 11.38
N ALA A 58 1.48 -8.29 10.84
CA ALA A 58 0.91 -9.07 9.75
C ALA A 58 0.81 -10.54 10.12
N GLY A 59 -0.14 -11.23 9.49
CA GLY A 59 -0.25 -12.67 9.53
C GLY A 59 -0.36 -13.25 10.96
N ARG A 60 0.61 -14.10 11.30
CA ARG A 60 0.68 -14.81 12.60
C ARG A 60 1.02 -13.91 13.78
N GLU A 61 1.48 -12.69 13.54
CA GLU A 61 1.68 -11.68 14.59
C GLU A 61 0.34 -11.22 15.20
N CYS A 62 -0.77 -11.37 14.46
CA CYS A 62 -2.14 -11.11 14.91
C CYS A 62 -2.66 -12.28 15.76
N ARG A 63 -1.97 -12.63 16.86
CA ARG A 63 -2.23 -13.85 17.67
C ARG A 63 -3.67 -13.98 18.16
N ASP A 64 -4.29 -12.86 18.55
CA ASP A 64 -5.59 -12.83 19.24
C ASP A 64 -6.79 -12.58 18.32
N VAL A 65 -6.58 -12.62 17.00
CA VAL A 65 -7.61 -12.35 16.00
C VAL A 65 -7.89 -13.61 15.20
N GLN A 66 -9.18 -13.92 15.04
CA GLN A 66 -9.65 -14.96 14.15
C GLN A 66 -10.01 -14.34 12.79
N PRO A 67 -9.44 -14.84 11.68
CA PRO A 67 -9.72 -14.32 10.35
C PRO A 67 -11.19 -14.54 9.97
N PRO A 68 -11.70 -13.81 8.95
CA PRO A 68 -13.01 -14.08 8.37
C PRO A 68 -13.13 -15.54 7.90
N GLU A 69 -14.37 -16.04 7.82
CA GLU A 69 -14.64 -17.40 7.37
C GLU A 69 -14.00 -17.67 6.00
N GLY A 70 -13.25 -18.77 5.89
CA GLY A 70 -12.54 -19.15 4.67
C GLY A 70 -11.26 -18.35 4.37
N LYS A 71 -10.76 -17.49 5.26
CA LYS A 71 -9.50 -16.75 5.08
C LYS A 71 -8.37 -17.29 5.95
N SER A 72 -7.15 -17.26 5.40
CA SER A 72 -5.95 -17.57 6.18
C SER A 72 -5.64 -16.45 7.17
N ARG A 73 -4.97 -16.81 8.27
CA ARG A 73 -4.40 -15.83 9.20
C ARG A 73 -3.34 -14.98 8.53
N ASP A 74 -2.66 -15.49 7.51
CA ASP A 74 -1.60 -14.77 6.79
C ASP A 74 -2.13 -13.52 6.07
N CYS A 75 -3.43 -13.45 5.78
CA CYS A 75 -4.11 -12.28 5.22
C CYS A 75 -4.44 -11.18 6.26
N LEU A 76 -4.18 -11.42 7.55
CA LEU A 76 -4.47 -10.47 8.61
C LEU A 76 -3.43 -9.34 8.65
N LEU A 77 -3.91 -8.15 8.93
CA LEU A 77 -3.09 -6.97 9.20
C LEU A 77 -3.67 -6.24 10.42
N MET A 78 -2.83 -5.80 11.33
CA MET A 78 -3.25 -5.00 12.47
C MET A 78 -2.42 -3.73 12.55
N VAL A 79 -3.10 -2.59 12.44
CA VAL A 79 -2.53 -1.27 12.67
C VAL A 79 -2.74 -0.92 14.13
N VAL A 80 -1.65 -0.77 14.88
CA VAL A 80 -1.66 -0.35 16.28
C VAL A 80 -1.40 1.14 16.32
N LEU A 81 -2.32 1.90 16.89
CA LEU A 81 -2.23 3.34 16.98
C LEU A 81 -1.56 3.77 18.30
N ARG A 82 -1.00 4.98 18.30
CA ARG A 82 -0.29 5.58 19.46
C ARG A 82 -1.19 5.79 20.67
N ASP A 83 -2.49 5.98 20.45
CA ASP A 83 -3.51 6.07 21.51
C ASP A 83 -3.84 4.71 22.14
N GLY A 84 -3.23 3.62 21.67
CA GLY A 84 -3.45 2.26 22.13
C GLY A 84 -4.60 1.54 21.42
N SER A 85 -5.37 2.23 20.59
CA SER A 85 -6.40 1.60 19.76
C SER A 85 -5.76 0.76 18.66
N LYS A 86 -6.52 -0.22 18.16
CA LYS A 86 -6.05 -1.18 17.15
C LYS A 86 -7.10 -1.32 16.06
N THR A 87 -6.68 -1.21 14.81
CA THR A 87 -7.52 -1.48 13.65
C THR A 87 -7.06 -2.79 13.02
N THR A 88 -7.92 -3.80 13.08
CA THR A 88 -7.65 -5.10 12.48
C THR A 88 -8.32 -5.19 11.12
N LEU A 89 -7.53 -5.54 10.12
CA LEU A 89 -7.88 -5.64 8.72
C LEU A 89 -7.56 -7.06 8.20
N CYS A 90 -8.23 -7.47 7.13
CA CYS A 90 -7.91 -8.71 6.42
C CYS A 90 -8.05 -8.47 4.90
N ALA A 91 -7.03 -8.86 4.15
CA ALA A 91 -7.05 -8.84 2.68
C ALA A 91 -7.96 -9.96 2.14
N GLU A 92 -8.51 -9.75 0.93
CA GLU A 92 -9.36 -10.76 0.27
C GLU A 92 -8.57 -11.88 -0.39
N SER A 93 -7.34 -11.65 -0.84
CA SER A 93 -6.40 -12.69 -1.25
C SER A 93 -4.96 -12.22 -1.09
N GLU A 94 -4.01 -13.15 -1.04
CA GLU A 94 -2.57 -12.85 -1.08
C GLU A 94 -2.16 -12.12 -2.36
N ASP A 95 -2.94 -12.27 -3.45
CA ASP A 95 -2.70 -11.63 -4.75
C ASP A 95 -3.12 -10.14 -4.78
N ASP A 96 -3.88 -9.65 -3.79
CA ASP A 96 -4.06 -8.21 -3.53
C ASP A 96 -2.90 -7.66 -2.67
N ALA A 97 -1.68 -8.12 -2.95
CA ALA A 97 -0.44 -7.96 -2.19
C ALA A 97 -0.03 -6.50 -1.86
N GLY A 98 -0.76 -5.50 -2.38
CA GLY A 98 -0.46 -4.09 -2.14
C GLY A 98 -0.94 -3.53 -0.81
N TRP A 99 -1.59 -4.31 0.08
CA TRP A 99 -1.95 -3.86 1.44
C TRP A 99 -1.05 -4.46 2.54
N GLY A 100 0.09 -5.08 2.17
CA GLY A 100 1.03 -5.61 3.15
C GLY A 100 1.62 -4.55 4.09
N SER A 101 2.38 -4.99 5.09
CA SER A 101 3.04 -4.13 6.10
C SER A 101 3.78 -2.92 5.47
N HIS A 102 4.40 -3.12 4.30
CA HIS A 102 5.07 -2.06 3.54
C HIS A 102 4.19 -0.85 3.23
N SER A 103 2.93 -1.04 2.85
CA SER A 103 2.01 0.05 2.49
C SER A 103 1.65 0.94 3.68
N PHE A 104 1.77 0.41 4.89
CA PHE A 104 1.51 1.12 6.14
C PHE A 104 2.78 1.63 6.83
N SER A 105 3.96 1.19 6.37
CA SER A 105 5.26 1.65 6.88
C SER A 105 5.62 3.08 6.44
N GLY A 106 4.84 3.71 5.55
CA GLY A 106 5.11 5.06 5.05
C GLY A 106 6.29 5.16 4.08
N HIS A 107 6.95 4.04 3.76
CA HIS A 107 7.92 3.95 2.68
C HIS A 107 7.22 3.74 1.34
N PRO A 108 7.71 4.32 0.23
CA PRO A 108 7.16 4.07 -1.10
C PRO A 108 7.13 2.56 -1.39
N VAL A 109 5.95 2.04 -1.71
CA VAL A 109 5.81 0.66 -2.19
C VAL A 109 6.59 0.55 -3.51
N PRO A 110 7.53 -0.40 -3.68
CA PRO A 110 8.12 -0.66 -4.98
C PRO A 110 7.00 -1.02 -5.96
N ALA A 111 6.99 -0.37 -7.13
CA ALA A 111 5.98 -0.60 -8.16
C ALA A 111 5.78 -2.10 -8.42
N PRO A 112 4.53 -2.60 -8.58
CA PRO A 112 4.28 -3.99 -8.90
C PRO A 112 5.02 -4.37 -10.19
N GLN A 113 6.03 -5.23 -10.09
CA GLN A 113 6.63 -5.86 -11.25
C GLN A 113 5.75 -7.07 -11.62
N HIS A 114 4.68 -6.82 -12.38
CA HIS A 114 4.05 -7.92 -13.12
C HIS A 114 4.85 -8.16 -14.41
N PRO A 115 5.28 -9.41 -14.69
CA PRO A 115 5.79 -9.76 -16.00
C PRO A 115 4.61 -9.92 -16.97
N HIS A 116 4.83 -9.44 -18.19
CA HIS A 116 4.15 -9.84 -19.42
C HIS A 116 2.73 -9.32 -19.69
N SER A 117 2.68 -8.19 -20.40
CA SER A 117 1.84 -8.08 -21.60
C SER A 117 2.47 -7.09 -22.58
N LYS A 118 2.91 -7.64 -23.71
CA LYS A 118 3.34 -6.91 -24.88
C LYS A 118 2.06 -6.43 -25.56
N GLU A 119 1.81 -5.12 -25.64
CA GLU A 119 1.19 -4.54 -26.83
C GLU A 119 1.23 -3.00 -26.84
N LEU A 120 1.93 -2.47 -27.85
CA LEU A 120 1.70 -1.24 -28.61
C LEU A 120 1.85 0.14 -27.94
N LEU A 121 3.03 0.73 -28.16
CA LEU A 121 3.20 2.18 -28.34
C LEU A 121 2.32 2.69 -29.51
N PRO A 122 1.71 3.88 -29.39
CA PRO A 122 1.65 4.82 -30.49
C PRO A 122 2.88 5.73 -30.47
N LYS A 123 3.60 5.75 -31.60
CA LYS A 123 4.67 6.70 -31.89
C LYS A 123 4.09 8.11 -31.92
N SER A 124 4.65 9.03 -31.14
CA SER A 124 4.54 10.46 -31.41
C SER A 124 5.88 11.13 -31.16
N SER A 125 6.40 11.67 -32.25
CA SER A 125 7.62 12.43 -32.39
C SER A 125 7.49 13.79 -31.73
N SER A 126 8.41 14.18 -30.83
CA SER A 126 8.94 15.55 -30.80
C SER A 126 10.17 15.69 -29.90
N GLN A 127 11.31 15.95 -30.55
CA GLN A 127 12.44 16.80 -30.16
C GLN A 127 13.09 16.67 -28.75
N SER A 128 14.35 16.25 -28.82
CA SER A 128 15.52 16.35 -27.91
C SER A 128 15.83 17.77 -27.35
N PRO A 129 16.96 17.98 -26.63
CA PRO A 129 17.49 17.29 -25.43
C PRO A 129 17.96 18.32 -24.37
N LEU A 130 18.13 17.95 -23.10
CA LEU A 130 19.15 18.60 -22.26
C LEU A 130 19.49 17.71 -21.07
N TRP A 131 20.75 17.80 -20.63
CA TRP A 131 21.40 17.12 -19.50
C TRP A 131 21.78 15.63 -19.65
N GLN A 132 22.67 15.31 -20.60
CA GLN A 132 23.66 14.26 -20.35
C GLN A 132 25.05 14.74 -20.78
N VAL A 133 25.83 15.19 -19.81
CA VAL A 133 27.29 15.08 -19.85
C VAL A 133 27.72 14.41 -18.56
N LYS A 134 28.00 13.11 -18.65
CA LYS A 134 29.00 12.45 -17.82
C LYS A 134 30.25 12.36 -18.68
N ALA A 135 31.35 12.98 -18.25
CA ALA A 135 32.68 12.68 -18.77
C ALA A 135 33.43 11.81 -17.76
N ILE A 136 33.93 10.70 -18.29
CA ILE A 136 34.62 9.57 -17.68
C ILE A 136 36.11 9.92 -17.48
N PRO A 137 36.82 9.38 -16.47
CA PRO A 137 38.26 9.54 -16.34
C PRO A 137 38.98 8.61 -17.32
N LEU A 138 39.90 9.15 -18.12
CA LEU A 138 40.81 8.35 -18.95
C LEU A 138 42.26 8.69 -18.59
N GLY A 139 42.95 7.69 -18.05
CA GLY A 139 44.41 7.58 -18.11
C GLY A 139 44.86 6.81 -19.36
N LEU A 140 46.19 6.70 -19.49
CA LEU A 140 47.01 6.10 -20.56
C LEU A 140 47.37 7.11 -21.68
N SER A 141 48.59 7.68 -21.69
CA SER A 141 49.90 7.09 -22.03
C SER A 141 50.01 6.73 -23.52
N LEU A 142 50.81 7.48 -24.29
CA LEU A 142 52.07 7.01 -24.89
C LEU A 142 52.73 8.12 -25.72
N HIS A 143 54.05 8.20 -25.57
CA HIS A 143 55.04 8.93 -26.38
C HIS A 143 55.17 8.28 -27.78
N PRO A 144 55.80 8.93 -28.76
CA PRO A 144 57.27 8.99 -28.83
C PRO A 144 57.85 10.39 -29.02
#